data_AF-A0AAU3JII7-F1
#
_entry.id   AF-A0AAU3JII7-F1
#
_cell.length_a   1.000
_cell.length_b   1.000
_cell.length_c   1.000
_cell.angle_alpha   90.00
_cell.angle_beta   90.00
_cell.angle_gamma   90.00
#
_symmetry.space_group_name_H-M   'P 1'
#
loop_
_entity.id
_entity.type
_entity.pdbx_description
1 polymer ?
#
loop_
_entity_poly.entity_id
_entity_poly.type
_entity_poly.pdbx_seq_one_letter_code
_entity_poly.pdbx_strand_id
1 'polypeptide(L)'
;MLALHRSGRSAEALDRFHHTRGRLAHDLGIDPRPALRDIQTAVLRQDTSPAPMPTTAAMPCAVPAQLPLAVAGFTGRDSELAQLSAYI
;
A
#
# COMPACT_ATOMS: atom_id res chain seq x y z
N MET A 1 -4.99 5.22 6.41
CA MET A 1 -3.91 6.12 6.88
C MET A 1 -2.76 6.15 5.87
N LEU A 2 -2.09 5.02 5.59
CA LEU A 2 -0.98 4.97 4.62
C LEU A 2 -1.37 5.46 3.21
N ALA A 3 -2.54 5.06 2.71
CA ALA A 3 -3.06 5.53 1.43
C ALA A 3 -3.27 7.06 1.42
N LEU A 4 -3.88 7.62 2.49
CA LEU A 4 -4.11 9.07 2.62
C LEU A 4 -2.79 9.85 2.68
N HIS A 5 -1.81 9.35 3.42
CA HIS A 5 -0.48 9.95 3.49
C HIS A 5 0.22 9.97 2.13
N ARG A 6 0.20 8.85 1.40
CA ARG A 6 0.75 8.77 0.03
C ARG A 6 -0.01 9.65 -0.98
N SER A 7 -1.28 9.95 -0.71
CA SER A 7 -2.08 10.91 -1.49
C SER A 7 -1.88 12.37 -1.04
N GLY A 8 -0.88 12.67 -0.20
CA GLY A 8 -0.60 14.04 0.28
C GLY A 8 -1.56 14.54 1.38
N ARG A 9 -2.50 13.72 1.84
CA ARG A 9 -3.52 14.05 2.86
C ARG A 9 -3.04 13.64 4.26
N SER A 10 -1.84 14.08 4.64
CA SER A 10 -1.20 13.70 5.91
C SER A 10 -2.00 14.11 7.15
N ALA A 11 -2.69 15.26 7.13
CA ALA A 11 -3.53 15.72 8.24
C ALA A 11 -4.68 14.75 8.53
N GLU A 12 -5.37 14.26 7.49
CA GLU A 12 -6.44 13.28 7.65
C GLU A 12 -5.93 11.89 8.05
N ALA A 13 -4.69 11.55 7.65
CA ALA A 13 -4.06 10.32 8.11
C ALA A 13 -3.83 10.32 9.63
N LEU A 14 -3.42 11.46 10.20
CA LEU A 14 -3.24 11.64 11.64
C LEU A 14 -4.57 11.66 12.39
N ASP A 15 -5.58 12.36 11.90
CA ASP A 15 -6.92 12.39 12.51
C ASP A 15 -7.50 10.96 12.64
N ARG A 16 -7.42 10.18 11.57
CA ARG A 16 -7.86 8.78 11.57
C ARG A 16 -7.07 7.94 12.59
N PHE A 17 -5.76 8.19 12.76
CA PHE A 17 -4.93 7.52 13.77
C PHE A 17 -5.41 7.82 15.19
N HIS A 18 -5.62 9.10 15.51
CA HIS A 18 -6.10 9.51 16.83
C HIS A 18 -7.46 8.92 17.16
N HIS A 19 -8.39 8.95 16.21
CA HIS A 19 -9.69 8.33 16.36
C HIS A 19 -9.59 6.81 16.63
N THR A 20 -8.73 6.12 15.88
CA THR A 20 -8.54 4.67 16.04
C THR A 20 -7.92 4.34 17.40
N ARG A 21 -6.89 5.10 17.82
CA ARG A 21 -6.29 4.95 19.15
C ARG A 21 -7.31 5.16 20.27
N GLY A 22 -8.15 6.19 20.16
CA GLY A 22 -9.20 6.48 21.13
C GLY A 22 -10.19 5.32 21.27
N ARG A 23 -10.61 4.72 20.15
CA ARG A 23 -11.50 3.55 20.15
C ARG A 23 -10.85 2.31 20.75
N LEU A 24 -9.60 2.00 20.40
CA LEU A 24 -8.90 0.85 21.00
C LEU A 24 -8.73 1.04 22.52
N ALA A 25 -8.41 2.24 22.97
CA ALA A 25 -8.28 2.53 24.39
C ALA A 25 -9.63 2.45 25.12
N HIS A 26 -10.70 2.96 24.51
CA HIS A 26 -12.04 2.97 25.11
C HIS A 26 -12.67 1.57 25.16
N ASP A 27 -12.64 0.85 24.03
CA ASP A 27 -13.37 -0.41 23.87
C ASP A 27 -12.59 -1.61 24.45
N LEU A 28 -11.26 -1.53 24.46
CA LEU A 28 -10.39 -2.67 24.77
C LEU A 28 -9.31 -2.37 25.82
N GLY A 29 -9.10 -1.10 26.20
CA GLY A 29 -8.04 -0.70 27.13
C GLY A 29 -6.62 -0.96 26.59
N ILE A 30 -6.47 -1.23 25.29
CA ILE A 30 -5.20 -1.58 24.66
C ILE A 30 -4.64 -0.42 23.84
N ASP A 31 -3.33 -0.32 23.82
CA ASP A 31 -2.62 0.62 22.96
C ASP A 31 -2.46 0.08 21.52
N PRO A 32 -2.37 0.96 20.52
CA PRO A 32 -2.16 0.55 19.13
C PRO A 32 -0.82 -0.15 18.96
N ARG A 33 -0.83 -1.24 18.16
CA ARG A 33 0.34 -2.07 17.86
C ARG A 33 1.52 -1.25 17.28
N PRO A 34 2.78 -1.70 17.44
CA PRO A 34 3.96 -1.00 16.95
C PRO A 34 3.86 -0.56 15.49
N ALA A 35 3.39 -1.45 14.62
CA ALA A 35 3.19 -1.15 13.19
C ALA A 35 2.28 0.06 12.92
N LEU A 36 1.29 0.33 13.77
CA LEU A 36 0.44 1.54 13.66
C LEU A 36 1.18 2.80 14.11
N ARG A 37 2.03 2.71 15.14
CA ARG A 37 2.89 3.82 15.60
C ARG A 37 3.96 4.16 14.56
N ASP A 38 4.47 3.17 13.85
CA ASP A 38 5.44 3.37 12.76
C ASP A 38 4.82 4.16 11.62
N ILE A 39 3.57 3.90 11.27
CA ILE A 39 2.82 4.69 10.27
C ILE A 39 2.65 6.13 10.74
N GLN A 40 2.30 6.38 12.01
CA GLN A 40 2.22 7.74 12.56
C GLN A 40 3.58 8.46 12.46
N THR A 41 4.66 7.77 12.79
CA THR A 41 6.03 8.32 12.73
C THR A 41 6.45 8.64 11.30
N ALA A 42 6.12 7.78 10.33
CA ALA A 42 6.37 8.03 8.92
C ALA A 42 5.60 9.26 8.41
N VAL A 43 4.33 9.40 8.81
CA VAL A 43 3.51 10.58 8.48
C VAL A 43 4.12 11.87 9.04
N LEU A 44 4.62 11.83 10.29
CA LEU A 44 5.29 12.97 10.93
C LEU A 44 6.63 13.33 10.28
N ARG A 45 7.36 12.33 9.77
CA ARG A 45 8.64 12.52 9.06
C ARG A 45 8.46 12.88 7.58
N GLN A 46 7.23 12.88 7.08
CA GLN A 46 6.92 12.98 5.64
C GLN A 46 7.63 11.90 4.80
N ASP A 47 7.93 10.75 5.42
CA ASP A 47 8.61 9.65 4.77
C ASP A 47 7.63 8.92 3.85
N THR A 48 7.77 9.16 2.54
CA THR A 48 6.99 8.46 1.50
C THR A 48 7.61 7.11 1.12
N SER A 49 8.76 6.76 1.71
CA SER A 49 9.46 5.51 1.43
C SER A 49 8.53 4.30 1.61
N PRO A 50 8.49 3.36 0.65
CA PRO A 50 7.66 2.18 0.78
C PRO A 50 8.12 1.40 2.02
N ALA A 51 7.25 1.28 3.03
CA ALA A 51 7.47 0.38 4.14
C ALA A 51 7.78 -1.02 3.58
N PRO A 52 8.79 -1.73 4.12
CA PRO A 52 9.09 -3.08 3.68
C PRO A 52 7.82 -3.91 3.90
N MET A 53 7.17 -4.30 2.80
CA MET A 53 6.10 -5.28 2.89
C MET A 53 6.73 -6.54 3.49
N PRO A 54 6.05 -7.23 4.42
CA PRO A 54 6.52 -8.53 4.85
C PRO A 54 6.59 -9.40 3.60
N THR A 55 7.81 -9.62 3.09
CA THR A 55 8.09 -10.66 2.11
C THR A 55 7.75 -11.95 2.82
N THR A 56 6.53 -12.44 2.61
CA THR A 56 6.32 -13.88 2.65
C THR A 56 7.34 -14.44 1.68
N ALA A 57 8.36 -15.12 2.21
CA ALA A 57 9.34 -15.80 1.39
C ALA A 57 8.56 -16.67 0.41
N ALA A 58 8.62 -16.31 -0.87
CA ALA A 58 7.93 -17.04 -1.92
C ALA A 58 8.56 -18.44 -1.95
N MET A 59 7.86 -19.43 -1.41
CA MET A 59 8.18 -20.82 -1.68
C MET A 59 8.04 -21.00 -3.20
N PRO A 60 9.01 -21.65 -3.89
CA PRO A 60 8.89 -21.90 -5.33
C PRO A 60 7.77 -22.92 -5.55
N CYS A 61 6.54 -22.43 -5.63
CA CYS A 61 5.42 -23.20 -6.13
C CYS A 61 5.56 -23.18 -7.65
N ALA A 62 6.03 -24.28 -8.24
CA ALA A 62 6.10 -24.47 -9.68
C ALA A 62 4.68 -24.66 -10.25
N VAL A 63 3.81 -23.66 -10.07
CA VAL A 63 2.54 -23.58 -10.76
C VAL A 63 2.82 -22.91 -12.10
N PRO A 64 2.34 -23.46 -13.23
CA PRO A 64 2.47 -22.79 -14.51
C PRO A 64 1.81 -21.40 -14.43
N ALA A 65 2.63 -20.35 -14.52
CA ALA A 65 2.20 -18.95 -14.51
C ALA A 65 1.65 -18.52 -15.89
N GLN A 66 0.82 -19.37 -16.49
CA GLN A 66 0.23 -19.10 -17.79
C GLN A 66 -0.91 -18.10 -17.61
N LEU A 67 -0.74 -16.92 -18.21
CA LEU A 67 -1.81 -15.94 -18.30
C LEU A 67 -2.96 -16.54 -19.12
N PRO A 68 -4.22 -16.19 -18.79
CA PRO A 68 -5.35 -16.45 -19.66
C PRO A 68 -5.06 -15.97 -21.08
N LEU A 69 -5.57 -16.70 -22.08
CA LEU A 69 -5.44 -16.32 -23.48
C LEU A 69 -5.87 -14.85 -23.65
N ALA A 70 -5.07 -14.09 -24.40
CA ALA A 70 -5.36 -12.69 -24.67
C ALA A 70 -6.79 -12.55 -25.22
N VAL A 71 -7.53 -11.56 -24.69
CA VAL A 71 -8.90 -11.27 -25.15
C VAL A 71 -8.84 -10.85 -26.62
N ALA A 72 -9.48 -11.62 -27.50
CA ALA A 72 -9.62 -11.25 -28.90
C ALA A 72 -10.36 -9.91 -29.00
N GLY A 73 -9.72 -8.91 -29.62
CA GLY A 73 -10.21 -7.52 -29.67
C GLY A 73 -9.31 -6.49 -29.00
N PHE A 74 -8.24 -6.91 -28.32
CA PHE A 74 -7.21 -6.02 -27.78
C PHE A 74 -5.91 -6.06 -28.61
N THR A 75 -5.99 -5.89 -29.92
CA THR A 75 -4.81 -5.74 -30.80
C THR A 75 -4.47 -4.26 -31.02
N GLY A 76 -3.18 -3.93 -31.18
CA GLY A 76 -2.73 -2.60 -31.64
C GLY A 76 -2.46 -1.53 -30.58
N ARG A 77 -2.29 -1.90 -29.30
CA ARG A 77 -1.93 -0.95 -28.22
C ARG A 77 -0.43 -0.92 -27.89
N ASP A 78 0.41 -1.47 -28.77
CA ASP A 78 1.85 -1.59 -28.55
C ASP A 78 2.53 -0.22 -28.40
N SER A 79 2.06 0.80 -29.13
CA SER A 79 2.56 2.18 -29.02
C SER A 79 2.28 2.82 -27.66
N GLU A 80 1.06 2.64 -27.15
CA GLU A 80 0.60 3.19 -25.88
C GLU A 80 1.29 2.47 -24.71
N LEU A 81 1.50 1.15 -24.83
CA LEU A 81 2.27 0.38 -23.86
C LEU A 81 3.75 0.78 -23.85
N ALA A 82 4.35 1.03 -25.03
CA ALA A 82 5.72 1.52 -25.13
C ALA A 82 5.88 2.90 -24.44
N GLN A 83 4.92 3.81 -24.66
CA GLN A 83 4.89 5.12 -23.99
C GLN A 83 4.78 4.99 -22.47
N LEU A 84 3.95 4.07 -21.98
CA LEU A 84 3.80 3.84 -20.54
C LEU A 84 5.06 3.21 -19.92
N SER A 85 5.68 2.24 -20.61
CA SER A 85 6.91 1.59 -20.14
C SER A 85 8.11 2.53 -20.10
N ALA A 86 8.12 3.58 -20.92
CA ALA A 86 9.16 4.59 -20.92
C ALA A 86 9.07 5.58 -19.73
N TYR A 87 7.97 5.52 -18.96
CA TYR A 87 7.71 6.40 -17.81
C TYR A 87 8.00 5.75 -16.45
N ILE A 88 8.36 4.46 -16.41
CA ILE A 88 8.72 3.69 -15.20
C ILE A 88 10.23 3.42 -15.21
#